data_AF-A0A7S2P7I0-F1
#
_entry.id   AF-A0A7S2P7I0-F1
#
_cell.length_a   1.000
_cell.length_b   1.000
_cell.length_c   1.000
_cell.angle_alpha   90.00
_cell.angle_beta   90.00
_cell.angle_gamma   90.00
#
_symmetry.space_group_name_H-M   'P 1'
#
loop_
_entity.id
_entity.type
_entity.pdbx_description
1 polymer ?
#
loop_
_entity_poly.entity_id
_entity_poly.type
_entity_poly.pdbx_seq_one_letter_code
_entity_poly.pdbx_strand_id
1 'polypeptide(L)'
;MGKSKVKVVVRARPTASYASQNFVFNEASDSIDMRQPKEPGQVADNQKDSWHFSVDKVMVNASQEQVFDVAALEVVRSVMDGYNGTIMAYGQTGAGKTHTMTGGHVGFADRGIVPRSISQMYNEAASRPESQITIRLSYVEIYNELMFDLLRGGSMEHQSGDMQIAEDAKGGISIRGASMVVAGTEEEALHEFFQGDTNRHVAEHALNKGSTRSHCVFTIHVESRSRVESSEKVISSKLHLVDLAGSERLKKTGTQGVTLTEATYINKSLTFLEQVVVALGDKGRDHIPYRQGKLTHMLKDSLGGNCKTTMIANIWPESKMLEETASTLRFAQRMMNVTNNATQNIQLEPTLLFKKYERQIKELKQELAMHNTLANRSHVNYEDYTPDEQRELEAKVKMYLEGDLQDLEIVSVRMAHEAFSCFRKLHNELQTELAQRPTLSAAAAGVPD
;
A
#
# COMPACT_ATOMS: atom_id res chain seq x y z
N MET A 1 5.78 -15.81 -5.76
CA MET A 1 4.85 -15.38 -4.69
C MET A 1 5.23 -16.15 -3.44
N GLY A 2 5.66 -15.46 -2.38
CA GLY A 2 6.08 -16.09 -1.13
C GLY A 2 5.13 -15.69 -0.01
N LYS A 3 4.38 -16.64 0.52
CA LYS A 3 3.70 -16.45 1.81
C LYS A 3 4.80 -16.34 2.88
N SER A 4 4.86 -15.22 3.59
CA SER A 4 5.81 -15.00 4.68
C SER A 4 5.05 -14.62 5.94
N LYS A 5 5.44 -15.22 7.06
CA LYS A 5 4.92 -14.80 8.36
C LYS A 5 5.50 -13.44 8.74
N VAL A 6 4.78 -12.69 9.58
CA VAL A 6 5.31 -11.48 10.20
C VAL A 6 6.47 -11.87 11.12
N LYS A 7 7.63 -11.24 10.92
CA LYS A 7 8.81 -11.41 11.77
C LYS A 7 8.62 -10.66 13.08
N VAL A 8 8.96 -11.27 14.20
CA VAL A 8 8.81 -10.70 15.54
C VAL A 8 10.14 -10.73 16.29
N VAL A 9 10.64 -9.53 16.60
CA VAL A 9 11.86 -9.33 17.40
C VAL A 9 11.46 -8.75 18.75
N VAL A 10 11.85 -9.39 19.84
CA VAL A 10 11.68 -8.84 21.19
C VAL A 10 12.93 -8.06 21.58
N ARG A 11 12.75 -6.80 21.97
CA ARG A 11 13.82 -5.93 22.48
C ARG A 11 13.57 -5.59 23.94
N ALA A 12 14.40 -6.12 24.84
CA ALA A 12 14.37 -5.76 26.25
C ALA A 12 15.23 -4.51 26.49
N ARG A 13 14.64 -3.47 27.08
CA ARG A 13 15.40 -2.27 27.45
C ARG A 13 16.39 -2.56 28.59
N PRO A 14 17.54 -1.88 28.62
CA PRO A 14 18.40 -1.88 29.81
C PRO A 14 17.65 -1.33 31.02
N THR A 15 17.89 -1.94 32.18
CA THR A 15 17.41 -1.49 33.49
C THR A 15 18.39 -1.88 34.59
N ALA A 16 18.54 -1.00 35.59
CA ALA A 16 19.28 -1.29 36.81
C ALA A 16 18.51 -2.19 37.80
N SER A 17 17.17 -2.27 37.67
CA SER A 17 16.29 -3.02 38.57
C SER A 17 15.79 -4.32 37.92
N TYR A 18 16.69 -5.01 37.21
CA TYR A 18 16.36 -6.19 36.43
C TYR A 18 15.74 -7.30 37.29
N ALA A 19 14.55 -7.76 36.89
CA ALA A 19 13.77 -8.75 37.63
C ALA A 19 14.19 -10.20 37.30
N SER A 20 15.39 -10.60 37.74
CA SER A 20 16.00 -11.91 37.46
C SER A 20 15.21 -13.12 37.98
N GLN A 21 14.39 -12.92 39.01
CA GLN A 21 13.50 -13.97 39.52
C GLN A 21 12.27 -14.16 38.63
N ASN A 22 11.94 -13.15 37.82
CA ASN A 22 10.73 -13.13 36.99
C ASN A 22 11.02 -13.40 35.52
N PHE A 23 12.19 -13.03 35.00
CA PHE A 23 12.53 -13.21 33.59
C PHE A 23 13.81 -14.02 33.44
N VAL A 24 13.79 -14.97 32.50
CA VAL A 24 14.98 -15.66 31.99
C VAL A 24 14.98 -15.50 30.48
N PHE A 25 15.95 -14.77 29.95
CA PHE A 25 16.15 -14.59 28.51
C PHE A 25 17.13 -15.64 27.99
N ASN A 26 16.72 -16.41 26.99
CA ASN A 26 17.54 -17.40 26.33
C ASN A 26 17.82 -16.95 24.89
N GLU A 27 18.88 -16.16 24.68
CA GLU A 27 19.22 -15.61 23.34
C GLU A 27 19.64 -16.69 22.33
N ALA A 28 20.10 -17.86 22.80
CA ALA A 28 20.47 -18.98 21.94
C ALA A 28 19.26 -19.72 21.36
N SER A 29 18.14 -19.74 22.07
CA SER A 29 16.88 -20.37 21.64
C SER A 29 15.80 -19.35 21.29
N ASP A 30 16.15 -18.06 21.26
CA ASP A 30 15.24 -16.93 21.04
C ASP A 30 13.92 -17.06 21.83
N SER A 31 14.06 -17.34 23.13
CA SER A 31 12.93 -17.55 24.04
C SER A 31 13.05 -16.79 25.37
N ILE A 32 11.91 -16.60 26.02
CA ILE A 32 11.76 -15.87 27.27
C ILE A 32 10.87 -16.69 28.20
N ASP A 33 11.41 -17.10 29.35
CA ASP A 33 10.63 -17.67 30.43
C ASP A 33 10.27 -16.56 31.42
N MET A 34 8.98 -16.40 31.68
CA MET A 34 8.46 -15.40 32.59
C MET A 34 7.68 -16.06 33.73
N ARG A 35 7.94 -15.65 34.97
CA ARG A 35 7.28 -16.14 36.18
C ARG A 35 6.66 -14.99 36.96
N GLN A 36 5.40 -15.11 37.30
CA GLN A 36 4.71 -14.20 38.21
C GLN A 36 4.69 -14.81 39.61
N PRO A 37 5.21 -14.14 40.65
CA PRO A 37 5.16 -14.66 42.01
C PRO A 37 3.71 -14.65 42.51
N LYS A 38 3.28 -15.72 43.18
CA LYS A 38 2.01 -15.72 43.91
C LYS A 38 2.12 -14.84 45.14
N GLU A 39 1.11 -14.00 45.38
CA GLU A 39 1.00 -13.33 46.66
C GLU A 39 0.69 -14.36 47.76
N PRO A 40 1.37 -14.32 48.92
CA PRO A 40 1.10 -15.24 50.01
C PRO A 40 -0.32 -15.03 50.53
N GLY A 41 -1.17 -16.05 50.39
CA GLY A 41 -2.57 -16.04 50.85
C GLY A 41 -3.64 -16.08 49.75
N GLN A 42 -3.26 -16.03 48.47
CA GLN A 42 -4.21 -16.31 47.39
C GLN A 42 -4.50 -17.82 47.32
N VAL A 43 -5.79 -18.17 47.41
CA VAL A 43 -6.30 -19.53 47.13
C VAL A 43 -5.84 -19.93 45.72
N ALA A 44 -5.46 -21.19 45.53
CA ALA A 44 -4.99 -21.72 44.24
C ALA A 44 -6.01 -21.48 43.12
N ASP A 45 -5.95 -20.32 42.49
CA ASP A 45 -6.59 -20.06 41.21
C ASP A 45 -5.77 -20.82 40.15
N ASN A 46 -6.44 -21.43 39.18
CA ASN A 46 -5.81 -22.16 38.08
C ASN A 46 -5.08 -21.22 37.08
N GLN A 47 -4.71 -20.01 37.52
CA GLN A 47 -3.91 -19.10 36.72
C GLN A 47 -2.50 -19.65 36.54
N LYS A 48 -2.06 -19.61 35.29
CA LYS A 48 -0.73 -20.06 34.89
C LYS A 48 0.30 -19.09 35.47
N ASP A 49 1.14 -19.54 36.41
CA ASP A 49 2.12 -18.68 37.09
C ASP A 49 3.43 -18.50 36.30
N SER A 50 3.60 -19.29 35.24
CA SER A 50 4.77 -19.29 34.38
C SER A 50 4.39 -19.37 32.91
N TRP A 51 5.01 -18.54 32.10
CA TRP A 51 4.83 -18.52 30.65
C TRP A 51 6.17 -18.71 29.95
N HIS A 52 6.13 -19.45 28.85
CA HIS A 52 7.23 -19.60 27.92
C HIS A 52 6.85 -18.90 26.61
N PHE A 53 7.69 -17.99 26.14
CA PHE A 53 7.51 -17.26 24.89
C PHE A 53 8.67 -17.56 23.96
N SER A 54 8.39 -18.10 22.78
CA SER A 54 9.37 -18.26 21.69
C SER A 54 9.04 -17.26 20.58
N VAL A 55 10.07 -16.61 20.03
CA VAL A 55 9.94 -15.58 18.97
C VAL A 55 11.05 -15.75 17.93
N ASP A 56 11.07 -14.94 16.86
CA ASP A 56 12.12 -15.04 15.84
C ASP A 56 13.46 -14.49 16.31
N LYS A 57 13.46 -13.50 17.21
CA LYS A 57 14.68 -13.05 17.90
C LYS A 57 14.40 -12.44 19.26
N VAL A 58 15.23 -12.74 20.25
CA VAL A 58 15.32 -12.02 21.53
C VAL A 58 16.61 -11.21 21.57
N MET A 59 16.51 -9.94 21.94
CA MET A 59 17.64 -9.02 22.07
C MET A 59 17.61 -8.32 23.43
N VAL A 60 18.65 -8.52 24.23
CA VAL A 60 18.79 -7.92 25.57
C VAL A 60 19.99 -6.99 25.57
N ASN A 61 19.82 -5.75 26.03
CA ASN A 61 20.89 -4.73 26.04
C ASN A 61 21.55 -4.47 24.67
N ALA A 62 20.84 -4.77 23.57
CA ALA A 62 21.36 -4.63 22.22
C ALA A 62 21.49 -3.16 21.79
N SER A 63 22.56 -2.86 21.05
CA SER A 63 22.81 -1.55 20.45
C SER A 63 21.76 -1.23 19.37
N GLN A 64 21.66 0.04 18.99
CA GLN A 64 20.77 0.47 17.92
C GLN A 64 21.14 -0.15 16.57
N GLU A 65 22.44 -0.32 16.32
CA GLU A 65 22.98 -0.96 15.12
C GLU A 65 22.56 -2.43 15.05
N GLN A 66 22.79 -3.19 16.12
CA GLN A 66 22.38 -4.60 16.18
C GLN A 66 20.87 -4.76 15.94
N VAL A 67 20.06 -3.87 16.51
CA VAL A 67 18.60 -3.91 16.35
C VAL A 67 18.21 -3.59 14.90
N PHE A 68 18.86 -2.62 14.27
CA PHE A 68 18.63 -2.31 12.85
C PHE A 68 18.99 -3.49 11.94
N ASP A 69 20.17 -4.08 12.14
CA ASP A 69 20.65 -5.21 11.32
C ASP A 69 19.71 -6.40 11.39
N VAL A 70 19.23 -6.72 12.59
CA VAL A 70 18.36 -7.89 12.81
C VAL A 70 16.91 -7.61 12.40
N ALA A 71 16.35 -6.46 12.76
CA ALA A 71 14.91 -6.21 12.60
C ALA A 71 14.53 -5.52 11.29
N ALA A 72 15.42 -4.66 10.74
CA ALA A 72 15.07 -3.70 9.70
C ALA A 72 15.77 -3.93 8.37
N LEU A 73 17.06 -4.28 8.38
CA LEU A 73 17.92 -4.28 7.18
C LEU A 73 17.35 -5.09 6.01
N GLU A 74 16.82 -6.28 6.27
CA GLU A 74 16.20 -7.12 5.23
C GLU A 74 14.97 -6.47 4.59
N VAL A 75 14.12 -5.83 5.41
CA VAL A 75 12.92 -5.15 4.94
C VAL A 75 13.32 -3.93 4.11
N VAL A 76 14.29 -3.15 4.57
CA VAL A 76 14.82 -1.98 3.85
C VAL A 76 15.37 -2.37 2.47
N ARG A 77 16.19 -3.41 2.39
CA ARG A 77 16.71 -3.93 1.10
C ARG A 77 15.59 -4.39 0.18
N SER A 78 14.61 -5.11 0.74
CA SER A 78 13.45 -5.57 -0.04
C SER A 78 12.62 -4.42 -0.60
N VAL A 79 12.54 -3.30 0.11
CA VAL A 79 11.88 -2.09 -0.38
C VAL A 79 12.61 -1.51 -1.58
N MET A 80 13.94 -1.46 -1.55
CA MET A 80 14.74 -1.03 -2.71
C MET A 80 14.56 -1.96 -3.92
N ASP A 81 14.21 -3.22 -3.68
CA ASP A 81 13.88 -4.20 -4.73
C ASP A 81 12.42 -4.14 -5.19
N GLY A 82 11.60 -3.23 -4.67
CA GLY A 82 10.22 -3.02 -5.10
C GLY A 82 9.14 -3.76 -4.32
N TYR A 83 9.44 -4.32 -3.15
CA TYR A 83 8.45 -4.89 -2.24
C TYR A 83 7.97 -3.81 -1.24
N ASN A 84 6.72 -3.86 -0.80
CA ASN A 84 6.32 -3.02 0.34
C ASN A 84 6.94 -3.58 1.63
N GLY A 85 7.29 -2.69 2.55
CA GLY A 85 7.88 -3.02 3.84
C GLY A 85 7.20 -2.29 4.99
N THR A 86 7.11 -2.93 6.15
CA THR A 86 6.66 -2.31 7.39
C THR A 86 7.51 -2.76 8.56
N ILE A 87 8.00 -1.79 9.34
CA ILE A 87 8.68 -2.04 10.61
C ILE A 87 7.92 -1.26 11.68
N MET A 88 7.41 -1.95 12.69
CA MET A 88 6.60 -1.34 13.75
C MET A 88 7.12 -1.65 15.14
N ALA A 89 7.20 -0.63 16.00
CA ALA A 89 7.52 -0.79 17.42
C ALA A 89 6.24 -0.84 18.26
N TYR A 90 6.12 -1.84 19.13
CA TYR A 90 4.96 -2.06 19.99
C TYR A 90 5.40 -2.38 21.42
N GLY A 91 4.62 -1.93 22.40
CA GLY A 91 4.85 -2.17 23.82
C GLY A 91 4.33 -1.02 24.68
N GLN A 92 4.42 -1.18 25.99
CA GLN A 92 3.97 -0.13 26.91
C GLN A 92 4.79 1.16 26.79
N THR A 93 4.25 2.26 27.29
CA THR A 93 4.99 3.52 27.49
C THR A 93 6.23 3.27 28.35
N GLY A 94 7.34 3.88 27.92
CA GLY A 94 8.63 3.70 28.58
C GLY A 94 9.37 2.39 28.23
N ALA A 95 8.78 1.45 27.48
CA ALA A 95 9.48 0.23 27.08
C ALA A 95 10.57 0.45 26.00
N GLY A 96 10.60 1.64 25.37
CA GLY A 96 11.65 2.02 24.42
C GLY A 96 11.24 1.99 22.94
N LYS A 97 9.95 2.14 22.61
CA LYS A 97 9.44 2.21 21.23
C LYS A 97 10.07 3.37 20.43
N THR A 98 9.88 4.60 20.88
CA THR A 98 10.45 5.80 20.26
C THR A 98 11.98 5.79 20.25
N HIS A 99 12.62 5.29 21.31
CA HIS A 99 14.07 5.05 21.31
C HIS A 99 14.49 4.04 20.23
N THR A 100 13.68 3.02 19.96
CA THR A 100 13.97 2.06 18.88
C THR A 100 13.78 2.68 17.50
N MET A 101 12.72 3.44 17.29
CA MET A 101 12.38 4.01 15.99
C MET A 101 13.22 5.26 15.65
N THR A 102 13.21 6.26 16.53
CA THR A 102 13.93 7.54 16.34
C THR A 102 15.35 7.47 16.87
N GLY A 103 15.51 6.96 18.10
CA GLY A 103 16.79 6.96 18.80
C GLY A 103 17.15 8.29 19.45
N GLY A 104 18.40 8.42 19.87
CA GLY A 104 18.93 9.66 20.47
C GLY A 104 19.34 10.69 19.43
N HIS A 105 19.28 11.97 19.80
CA HIS A 105 19.65 13.11 18.94
C HIS A 105 21.13 13.50 19.03
N VAL A 106 21.90 12.92 19.95
CA VAL A 106 23.26 13.39 20.31
C VAL A 106 24.35 12.77 19.43
N GLY A 107 24.23 11.47 19.09
CA GLY A 107 25.28 10.75 18.37
C GLY A 107 24.74 9.78 17.32
N PHE A 108 25.53 9.52 16.27
CA PHE A 108 25.16 8.56 15.21
C PHE A 108 24.93 7.14 15.77
N ALA A 109 25.70 6.75 16.79
CA ALA A 109 25.54 5.45 17.45
C ALA A 109 24.13 5.26 18.06
N ASP A 110 23.51 6.35 18.51
CA ASP A 110 22.21 6.32 19.19
C ASP A 110 21.02 6.45 18.23
N ARG A 111 21.27 6.71 16.94
CA ARG A 111 20.22 6.79 15.91
C ARG A 111 19.45 5.48 15.82
N GLY A 112 18.12 5.57 15.80
CA GLY A 112 17.21 4.43 15.73
C GLY A 112 17.02 3.90 14.31
N ILE A 113 15.96 3.13 14.12
CA ILE A 113 15.64 2.46 12.86
C ILE A 113 15.34 3.46 11.73
N VAL A 114 14.60 4.53 11.99
CA VAL A 114 14.20 5.49 10.94
C VAL A 114 15.42 6.15 10.28
N PRO A 115 16.29 6.87 11.02
CA PRO A 115 17.46 7.49 10.41
C PRO A 115 18.42 6.47 9.79
N ARG A 116 18.60 5.27 10.37
CA ARG A 116 19.43 4.21 9.77
C ARG A 116 18.82 3.66 8.48
N SER A 117 17.49 3.54 8.41
CA SER A 117 16.79 3.14 7.18
C SER A 117 16.99 4.17 6.08
N ILE A 118 16.90 5.46 6.40
CA ILE A 118 17.18 6.55 5.45
C ILE A 118 18.61 6.40 4.91
N SER A 119 19.63 6.37 5.78
CA SER A 119 21.03 6.21 5.35
C SER A 119 21.24 4.96 4.48
N GLN A 120 20.68 3.82 4.89
CA GLN A 120 20.81 2.57 4.13
C GLN A 120 20.14 2.67 2.74
N MET A 121 18.97 3.30 2.63
CA MET A 121 18.25 3.43 1.35
C MET A 121 19.00 4.33 0.37
N TYR A 122 19.59 5.44 0.82
CA TYR A 122 20.42 6.29 -0.04
C TYR A 122 21.72 5.59 -0.45
N ASN A 123 22.35 4.82 0.44
CA ASN A 123 23.50 3.98 0.08
C ASN A 123 23.15 2.92 -0.98
N GLU A 124 22.02 2.23 -0.82
CA GLU A 124 21.52 1.27 -1.81
C GLU A 124 21.18 1.97 -3.15
N ALA A 125 20.59 3.17 -3.11
CA ALA A 125 20.30 3.93 -4.31
C ALA A 125 21.55 4.35 -5.07
N ALA A 126 22.59 4.81 -4.36
CA ALA A 126 23.88 5.17 -4.95
C ALA A 126 24.60 3.97 -5.58
N SER A 127 24.35 2.75 -5.07
CA SER A 127 24.92 1.52 -5.61
C SER A 127 24.23 0.98 -6.88
N ARG A 128 23.15 1.63 -7.35
CA ARG A 128 22.32 1.21 -8.49
C ARG A 128 22.29 2.27 -9.61
N PRO A 129 23.44 2.60 -10.24
CA PRO A 129 23.54 3.68 -11.23
C PRO A 129 22.74 3.44 -12.52
N GLU A 130 22.37 2.19 -12.81
CA GLU A 130 21.50 1.79 -13.92
C GLU A 130 20.02 2.12 -13.65
N SER A 131 19.68 2.49 -12.42
CA SER A 131 18.33 2.80 -11.98
C SER A 131 18.19 4.30 -11.69
N GLN A 132 17.08 4.92 -12.09
CA GLN A 132 16.65 6.23 -11.64
C GLN A 132 15.70 6.03 -10.47
N ILE A 133 16.23 6.21 -9.26
CA ILE A 133 15.48 6.06 -8.01
C ILE A 133 15.02 7.43 -7.53
N THR A 134 13.74 7.56 -7.22
CA THR A 134 13.13 8.75 -6.60
C THR A 134 12.58 8.35 -5.24
N ILE A 135 12.98 9.09 -4.20
CA ILE A 135 12.52 8.90 -2.83
C ILE A 135 11.58 10.04 -2.45
N ARG A 136 10.41 9.69 -1.88
CA ARG A 136 9.43 10.64 -1.36
C ARG A 136 9.05 10.29 0.07
N LEU A 137 8.83 11.30 0.89
CA LEU A 137 8.56 11.16 2.32
C LEU A 137 7.15 11.64 2.65
N SER A 138 6.49 10.93 3.55
CA SER A 138 5.26 11.38 4.18
C SER A 138 5.31 11.00 5.66
N TYR A 139 4.89 11.89 6.55
CA TYR A 139 4.91 11.61 7.99
C TYR A 139 3.55 11.93 8.60
N VAL A 140 2.83 10.90 9.01
CA VAL A 140 1.46 11.03 9.51
C VAL A 140 1.39 10.63 10.98
N GLU A 141 0.70 11.45 11.76
CA GLU A 141 0.35 11.14 13.13
C GLU A 141 -1.14 10.80 13.23
N ILE A 142 -1.46 9.71 13.94
CA ILE A 142 -2.84 9.29 14.22
C ILE A 142 -3.08 9.44 15.71
N TYR A 143 -4.02 10.33 16.07
CA TYR A 143 -4.43 10.56 17.45
C TYR A 143 -5.94 10.70 17.53
N ASN A 144 -6.56 9.94 18.42
CA ASN A 144 -8.01 9.92 18.60
C ASN A 144 -8.80 9.74 17.28
N GLU A 145 -8.33 8.83 16.41
CA GLU A 145 -8.89 8.55 15.07
C GLU A 145 -8.86 9.74 14.08
N LEU A 146 -8.16 10.82 14.42
CA LEU A 146 -7.81 11.92 13.53
C LEU A 146 -6.38 11.73 13.00
N MET A 147 -6.14 12.19 11.78
CA MET A 147 -4.84 12.14 11.13
C MET A 147 -4.28 13.56 10.99
N PHE A 148 -3.00 13.74 11.27
CA PHE A 148 -2.26 15.00 11.18
C PHE A 148 -1.02 14.80 10.33
N ASP A 149 -0.69 15.79 9.50
CA ASP A 149 0.47 15.74 8.62
C ASP A 149 1.64 16.47 9.29
N LEU A 150 2.65 15.71 9.67
CA LEU A 150 3.81 16.22 10.39
C LEU A 150 4.81 16.95 9.48
N LEU A 151 4.71 16.81 8.15
CA LEU A 151 5.56 17.52 7.19
C LEU A 151 4.91 18.80 6.64
N ARG A 152 3.61 19.02 6.92
CA ARG A 152 2.91 20.23 6.47
C ARG A 152 3.19 21.38 7.44
N GLY A 153 3.75 22.48 6.91
CA GLY A 153 3.88 23.73 7.66
C GLY A 153 2.52 24.36 8.01
N GLY A 154 2.41 24.98 9.18
CA GLY A 154 1.20 25.66 9.67
C GLY A 154 0.63 25.06 10.96
N SER A 155 -0.43 25.66 11.51
CA SER A 155 -1.06 25.17 12.74
C SER A 155 -1.80 23.85 12.49
N MET A 156 -1.49 22.81 13.29
CA MET A 156 -2.13 21.49 13.19
C MET A 156 -3.65 21.52 13.46
N GLU A 157 -4.14 22.55 14.16
CA GLU A 157 -5.56 22.75 14.48
C GLU A 157 -6.45 22.87 13.22
N HIS A 158 -5.89 23.31 12.08
CA HIS A 158 -6.62 23.44 10.82
C HIS A 158 -6.39 22.28 9.84
N GLN A 159 -5.59 21.26 10.20
CA GLN A 159 -5.30 20.14 9.32
C GLN A 159 -6.28 18.97 9.44
N SER A 160 -7.09 18.94 10.52
CA SER A 160 -8.01 17.84 10.80
C SER A 160 -9.16 17.81 9.79
N GLY A 161 -9.17 16.79 8.92
CA GLY A 161 -10.26 16.52 7.98
C GLY A 161 -9.84 16.39 6.51
N ASP A 162 -8.64 16.88 6.18
CA ASP A 162 -8.13 16.89 4.80
C ASP A 162 -7.63 15.52 4.32
N MET A 163 -7.28 14.62 5.26
CA MET A 163 -6.67 13.34 4.91
C MET A 163 -7.66 12.18 4.88
N GLN A 164 -7.59 11.39 3.81
CA GLN A 164 -8.44 10.23 3.60
C GLN A 164 -7.63 9.00 3.17
N ILE A 165 -7.93 7.87 3.79
CA ILE A 165 -7.34 6.57 3.42
C ILE A 165 -8.11 6.06 2.19
N ALA A 166 -7.41 5.91 1.08
CA ALA A 166 -7.94 5.40 -0.17
C ALA A 166 -7.36 4.02 -0.49
N GLU A 167 -8.22 3.15 -1.01
CA GLU A 167 -7.88 1.80 -1.45
C GLU A 167 -7.99 1.74 -2.98
N ASP A 168 -6.93 1.28 -3.65
CA ASP A 168 -6.94 1.09 -5.10
C ASP A 168 -7.59 -0.24 -5.52
N ALA A 169 -7.79 -0.45 -6.83
CA ALA A 169 -8.43 -1.66 -7.36
C ALA A 169 -7.63 -2.96 -7.08
N LYS A 170 -6.34 -2.85 -6.75
CA LYS A 170 -5.45 -3.96 -6.38
C LYS A 170 -5.36 -4.14 -4.86
N GLY A 171 -6.14 -3.39 -4.08
CA GLY A 171 -6.13 -3.41 -2.61
C GLY A 171 -4.98 -2.63 -1.97
N GLY A 172 -4.24 -1.84 -2.76
CA GLY A 172 -3.17 -0.97 -2.27
C GLY A 172 -3.71 0.22 -1.49
N ILE A 173 -3.08 0.55 -0.37
CA ILE A 173 -3.49 1.65 0.51
C ILE A 173 -2.63 2.90 0.27
N SER A 174 -3.30 4.04 0.12
CA SER A 174 -2.70 5.37 0.01
C SER A 174 -3.43 6.39 0.89
N ILE A 175 -2.74 7.46 1.28
CA ILE A 175 -3.35 8.57 2.03
C ILE A 175 -3.45 9.77 1.11
N ARG A 176 -4.67 10.14 0.73
CA ARG A 176 -4.94 11.38 0.01
C ARG A 176 -4.87 12.54 0.98
N GLY A 177 -4.28 13.66 0.55
CA GLY A 177 -4.14 14.88 1.35
C GLY A 177 -2.91 14.93 2.25
N ALA A 178 -2.13 13.85 2.36
CA ALA A 178 -0.83 13.87 3.03
C ALA A 178 0.25 14.48 2.12
N SER A 179 1.14 15.28 2.70
CA SER A 179 2.36 15.78 2.06
C SER A 179 3.22 14.62 1.54
N MET A 180 3.74 14.81 0.32
CA MET A 180 4.66 13.88 -0.34
C MET A 180 5.91 14.66 -0.75
N VAL A 181 6.85 14.81 0.19
CA VAL A 181 8.06 15.62 0.00
C VAL A 181 9.10 14.80 -0.76
N VAL A 182 9.62 15.31 -1.88
CA VAL A 182 10.72 14.66 -2.60
C VAL A 182 12.02 15.00 -1.86
N ALA A 183 12.81 13.98 -1.52
CA ALA A 183 14.12 14.17 -0.90
C ALA A 183 15.22 13.67 -1.84
N GLY A 184 16.05 14.58 -2.34
CA GLY A 184 17.11 14.30 -3.30
C GLY A 184 18.36 13.70 -2.66
N THR A 185 18.62 13.99 -1.39
CA THR A 185 19.79 13.50 -0.65
C THR A 185 19.43 12.91 0.71
N GLU A 186 20.37 12.18 1.31
CA GLU A 186 20.23 11.64 2.67
C GLU A 186 19.99 12.76 3.69
N GLU A 187 20.70 13.87 3.56
CA GLU A 187 20.61 15.02 4.47
C GLU A 187 19.23 15.68 4.42
N GLU A 188 18.67 15.87 3.22
CA GLU A 188 17.31 16.38 3.05
C GLU A 188 16.28 15.45 3.69
N ALA A 189 16.42 14.14 3.48
CA ALA A 189 15.50 13.17 4.07
C ALA A 189 15.56 13.12 5.59
N LEU A 190 16.76 13.18 6.16
CA LEU A 190 16.97 13.29 7.61
C LEU A 190 16.41 14.61 8.15
N HIS A 191 16.58 15.71 7.44
CA HIS A 191 16.04 17.02 7.83
C HIS A 191 14.52 16.97 7.95
N GLU A 192 13.82 16.47 6.93
CA GLU A 192 12.36 16.32 6.92
C GLU A 192 11.87 15.42 8.08
N PHE A 193 12.57 14.30 8.32
CA PHE A 193 12.25 13.42 9.44
C PHE A 193 12.36 14.14 10.80
N PHE A 194 13.48 14.81 11.08
CA PHE A 194 13.68 15.50 12.36
C PHE A 194 12.80 16.75 12.51
N GLN A 195 12.48 17.43 11.41
CA GLN A 195 11.52 18.53 11.42
C GLN A 195 10.12 18.02 11.79
N GLY A 196 9.65 16.92 11.17
CA GLY A 196 8.37 16.31 11.52
C GLY A 196 8.33 15.79 12.96
N ASP A 197 9.44 15.24 13.46
CA ASP A 197 9.58 14.84 14.86
C ASP A 197 9.53 16.04 15.81
N THR A 198 10.10 17.18 15.42
CA THR A 198 9.98 18.44 16.17
C THR A 198 8.53 18.95 16.18
N ASN A 199 7.85 18.91 15.03
CA ASN A 199 6.45 19.33 14.90
C ASN A 199 5.52 18.50 15.80
N ARG A 200 5.79 17.20 15.91
CA ARG A 200 5.10 16.31 16.86
C ARG A 200 5.24 16.80 18.30
N HIS A 201 6.46 17.08 18.76
CA HIS A 201 6.70 17.57 20.13
C HIS A 201 6.02 18.92 20.41
N VAL A 202 6.01 19.84 19.43
CA VAL A 202 5.31 21.13 19.57
C VAL A 202 3.80 20.93 19.71
N ALA A 203 3.23 20.01 18.93
CA ALA A 203 1.80 19.71 18.96
C ALA A 203 1.35 19.07 20.28
N GLU A 204 2.21 18.28 20.91
CA GLU A 204 1.98 17.69 22.24
C GLU A 204 1.71 18.78 23.29
N HIS A 205 2.54 19.81 23.31
CA HIS A 205 2.39 20.94 24.22
C HIS A 205 1.15 21.79 23.93
N ALA A 206 0.81 22.02 22.66
CA ALA A 206 -0.34 22.83 22.27
C ALA A 206 -1.69 22.14 22.53
N LEU A 207 -1.78 20.82 22.32
CA LEU A 207 -3.03 20.06 22.38
C LEU A 207 -3.27 19.33 23.71
N ASN A 208 -2.44 19.57 24.74
CA ASN A 208 -2.39 18.76 25.98
C ASN A 208 -2.29 17.25 25.68
N LYS A 209 -1.61 16.92 24.60
CA LYS A 209 -1.48 15.58 24.06
C LYS A 209 -0.16 14.99 24.54
N GLY A 210 -0.17 13.78 25.06
CA GLY A 210 1.07 13.04 25.30
C GLY A 210 1.48 12.24 24.06
N SER A 211 2.75 12.28 23.67
CA SER A 211 3.41 11.39 22.67
C SER A 211 3.04 9.92 22.83
N THR A 212 2.77 9.53 24.07
CA THR A 212 2.45 8.18 24.51
C THR A 212 1.10 7.67 24.00
N ARG A 213 0.23 8.57 23.50
CA ARG A 213 -1.15 8.28 23.10
C ARG A 213 -1.39 8.39 21.59
N SER A 214 -0.40 8.81 20.81
CA SER A 214 -0.51 8.89 19.35
C SER A 214 0.37 7.84 18.67
N HIS A 215 -0.03 7.47 17.45
CA HIS A 215 0.75 6.61 16.57
C HIS A 215 1.40 7.47 15.50
N CYS A 216 2.66 7.23 15.21
CA CYS A 216 3.40 7.92 14.17
C CYS A 216 3.77 6.93 13.07
N VAL A 217 3.48 7.30 11.82
CA VAL A 217 3.82 6.50 10.64
C VAL A 217 4.64 7.36 9.69
N PHE A 218 5.94 7.19 9.75
CA PHE A 218 6.85 7.75 8.76
C PHE A 218 6.91 6.79 7.57
N THR A 219 6.65 7.28 6.36
CA THR A 219 6.65 6.45 5.16
C THR A 219 7.65 6.97 4.15
N ILE A 220 8.54 6.08 3.71
CA ILE A 220 9.47 6.32 2.61
C ILE A 220 8.93 5.61 1.38
N HIS A 221 8.53 6.37 0.36
CA HIS A 221 8.06 5.86 -0.92
C HIS A 221 9.22 5.85 -1.90
N VAL A 222 9.42 4.72 -2.58
CA VAL A 222 10.49 4.53 -3.55
C VAL A 222 9.88 4.25 -4.90
N GLU A 223 10.36 4.95 -5.91
CA GLU A 223 10.06 4.70 -7.30
C GLU A 223 11.37 4.49 -8.05
N SER A 224 11.49 3.38 -8.77
CA SER A 224 12.67 3.04 -9.56
C SER A 224 12.29 2.82 -11.02
N ARG A 225 13.06 3.45 -11.91
CA ARG A 225 12.94 3.32 -13.37
C ARG A 225 14.28 2.91 -13.96
N SER A 226 14.29 2.04 -14.97
CA SER A 226 15.55 1.71 -15.66
C SER A 226 16.06 2.93 -16.44
N ARG A 227 17.37 3.22 -16.33
CA ARG A 227 18.07 4.22 -17.16
C ARG A 227 18.65 3.60 -18.43
N VAL A 228 18.95 2.31 -18.39
CA VAL A 228 19.67 1.59 -19.47
C VAL A 228 18.72 0.92 -20.45
N GLU A 229 17.55 0.50 -19.99
CA GLU A 229 16.50 -0.04 -20.84
C GLU A 229 15.43 1.03 -21.04
N SER A 230 14.97 1.21 -22.28
CA SER A 230 13.71 1.92 -22.57
C SER A 230 12.53 1.05 -22.14
N SER A 231 12.48 0.74 -20.84
CA SER A 231 11.49 -0.11 -20.22
C SER A 231 10.33 0.75 -19.76
N GLU A 232 9.13 0.38 -20.16
CA GLU A 232 7.90 0.97 -19.64
C GLU A 232 7.65 0.62 -18.16
N LYS A 233 8.47 -0.23 -17.55
CA LYS A 233 8.28 -0.71 -16.18
C LYS A 233 8.75 0.33 -15.17
N VAL A 234 7.86 0.67 -14.26
CA VAL A 234 8.12 1.44 -13.05
C VAL A 234 7.96 0.49 -11.87
N ILE A 235 9.01 0.36 -11.07
CA ILE A 235 8.97 -0.40 -9.83
C ILE A 235 8.66 0.59 -8.71
N SER A 236 7.64 0.29 -7.91
CA SER A 236 7.26 1.15 -6.79
C SER A 236 7.18 0.35 -5.50
N SER A 237 7.52 0.99 -4.39
CA SER A 237 7.41 0.39 -3.07
C SER A 237 7.27 1.48 -2.02
N LYS A 238 6.88 1.07 -0.82
CA LYS A 238 6.85 1.94 0.36
C LYS A 238 7.34 1.19 1.58
N LEU A 239 8.04 1.92 2.44
CA LEU A 239 8.48 1.48 3.75
C LEU A 239 7.70 2.26 4.82
N HIS A 240 6.82 1.60 5.55
CA HIS A 240 6.19 2.15 6.75
C HIS A 240 7.08 1.90 7.98
N LEU A 241 7.45 2.98 8.66
CA LEU A 241 8.18 2.99 9.91
C LEU A 241 7.26 3.52 11.00
N VAL A 242 6.77 2.61 11.85
CA VAL A 242 5.65 2.86 12.75
C VAL A 242 6.11 2.89 14.21
N ASP A 243 5.88 4.01 14.90
CA ASP A 243 5.99 4.14 16.36
C ASP A 243 4.58 4.16 16.94
N LEU A 244 4.14 3.04 17.53
CA LEU A 244 2.79 2.93 18.07
C LEU A 244 2.68 3.63 19.44
N ALA A 245 1.46 3.96 19.83
CA ALA A 245 1.12 4.40 21.18
C ALA A 245 1.44 3.32 22.24
N GLY A 246 1.43 3.71 23.51
CA GLY A 246 1.56 2.78 24.65
C GLY A 246 0.45 1.72 24.65
N SER A 247 0.83 0.45 24.83
CA SER A 247 -0.11 -0.67 24.92
C SER A 247 -0.75 -0.86 26.30
N GLU A 248 -0.32 -0.09 27.30
CA GLU A 248 -0.77 -0.24 28.67
C GLU A 248 -2.27 0.05 28.83
N ARG A 249 -2.91 -0.70 29.72
CA ARG A 249 -4.31 -0.47 30.06
C ARG A 249 -4.39 0.63 31.10
N LEU A 250 -5.22 1.65 30.85
CA LEU A 250 -5.61 2.59 31.89
C LEU A 250 -6.35 1.80 32.98
N LYS A 251 -5.67 1.51 34.09
CA LYS A 251 -6.34 1.00 35.30
C LYS A 251 -7.39 2.05 35.68
N LYS A 252 -8.59 1.62 36.07
CA LYS A 252 -9.69 2.49 36.52
C LYS A 252 -9.21 3.36 37.68
N THR A 253 -8.59 4.50 37.39
CA THR A 253 -8.29 5.52 38.37
C THR A 253 -9.63 6.06 38.82
N GLY A 254 -9.92 5.96 40.12
CA GLY A 254 -11.20 6.30 40.74
C GLY A 254 -11.52 7.80 40.76
N THR A 255 -11.32 8.51 39.67
CA THR A 255 -11.79 9.89 39.50
C THR A 255 -13.25 9.87 39.07
N GLN A 256 -14.14 10.00 40.05
CA GLN A 256 -15.54 10.34 39.84
C GLN A 256 -15.62 11.68 39.09
N GLY A 257 -16.35 11.74 37.98
CA GLY A 257 -16.80 13.03 37.44
C GLY A 257 -16.89 13.13 35.92
N VAL A 258 -15.76 13.18 35.20
CA VAL A 258 -15.75 13.65 33.79
C VAL A 258 -14.78 12.88 32.87
N THR A 259 -13.99 11.92 33.38
CA THR A 259 -12.87 11.29 32.63
C THR A 259 -13.08 9.82 32.25
N LEU A 260 -14.33 9.34 32.19
CA LEU A 260 -14.63 7.94 31.82
C LEU A 260 -14.80 7.75 30.30
N THR A 261 -15.32 8.75 29.59
CA THR A 261 -15.44 8.72 28.12
C THR A 261 -14.07 8.76 27.47
N GLU A 262 -13.17 9.64 27.91
CA GLU A 262 -11.81 9.78 27.39
C GLU A 262 -10.97 8.49 27.56
N ALA A 263 -11.08 7.83 28.72
CA ALA A 263 -10.37 6.56 28.99
C ALA A 263 -10.74 5.41 28.03
N THR A 264 -11.93 5.46 27.42
CA THR A 264 -12.40 4.44 26.46
C THR A 264 -11.87 4.68 25.05
N TYR A 265 -11.58 5.94 24.68
CA TYR A 265 -11.10 6.30 23.34
C TYR A 265 -9.57 6.21 23.19
N ILE A 266 -8.80 6.29 24.28
CA ILE A 266 -7.32 6.35 24.24
C ILE A 266 -6.68 5.09 23.60
N ASN A 267 -7.20 3.89 23.88
CA ASN A 267 -6.64 2.62 23.38
C ASN A 267 -7.46 1.97 22.25
N LYS A 268 -8.37 2.72 21.64
CA LYS A 268 -9.31 2.18 20.64
C LYS A 268 -8.57 1.64 19.40
N SER A 269 -7.59 2.38 18.90
CA SER A 269 -6.75 2.00 17.76
C SER A 269 -5.94 0.72 17.99
N LEU A 270 -5.31 0.56 19.17
CA LEU A 270 -4.60 -0.68 19.53
C LEU A 270 -5.54 -1.86 19.76
N THR A 271 -6.74 -1.61 20.31
CA THR A 271 -7.76 -2.66 20.45
C THR A 271 -8.20 -3.19 19.08
N PHE A 272 -8.41 -2.30 18.11
CA PHE A 272 -8.72 -2.72 16.73
C PHE A 272 -7.56 -3.44 16.07
N LEU A 273 -6.32 -3.00 16.32
CA LEU A 273 -5.13 -3.72 15.85
C LEU A 273 -5.10 -5.15 16.39
N GLU A 274 -5.34 -5.33 17.69
CA GLU A 274 -5.42 -6.65 18.31
C GLU A 274 -6.53 -7.52 17.69
N GLN A 275 -7.71 -6.94 17.44
CA GLN A 275 -8.81 -7.65 16.80
C GLN A 275 -8.48 -8.08 15.36
N VAL A 276 -7.80 -7.24 14.59
CA VAL A 276 -7.31 -7.56 13.24
C VAL A 276 -6.32 -8.72 13.29
N VAL A 277 -5.35 -8.68 14.21
CA VAL A 277 -4.33 -9.73 14.35
C VAL A 277 -4.94 -11.06 14.77
N VAL A 278 -5.87 -11.04 15.72
CA VAL A 278 -6.60 -12.26 16.13
C VAL A 278 -7.43 -12.80 14.98
N ALA A 279 -8.13 -11.94 14.22
CA ALA A 279 -8.91 -12.34 13.06
C ALA A 279 -8.04 -12.96 11.95
N LEU A 280 -6.84 -12.42 11.73
CA LEU A 280 -5.88 -12.94 10.74
C LEU A 280 -5.24 -14.28 11.14
N GLY A 281 -5.15 -14.56 12.44
CA GLY A 281 -4.71 -15.85 12.95
C GLY A 281 -5.77 -16.96 12.82
N ASP A 282 -7.04 -16.59 12.67
CA ASP A 282 -8.16 -17.53 12.52
C ASP A 282 -8.41 -17.86 11.04
N LYS A 283 -8.02 -19.07 10.64
CA LYS A 283 -8.14 -19.54 9.25
C LYS A 283 -9.58 -19.67 8.75
N GLY A 284 -10.58 -19.64 9.65
CA GLY A 284 -12.00 -19.77 9.30
C GLY A 284 -12.72 -18.44 9.08
N ARG A 285 -12.04 -17.31 9.21
CA ARG A 285 -12.67 -15.99 9.20
C ARG A 285 -12.45 -15.24 7.88
N ASP A 286 -13.55 -15.01 7.16
CA ASP A 286 -13.51 -14.32 5.86
C ASP A 286 -13.34 -12.79 5.99
N HIS A 287 -13.99 -12.18 7.00
CA HIS A 287 -13.98 -10.72 7.17
C HIS A 287 -13.00 -10.26 8.27
N ILE A 288 -12.02 -9.46 7.86
CA ILE A 288 -11.04 -8.81 8.75
C ILE A 288 -11.42 -7.32 8.95
N PRO A 289 -11.57 -6.84 10.19
CA PRO A 289 -12.19 -5.55 10.49
C PRO A 289 -11.24 -4.33 10.36
N TYR A 290 -10.46 -4.22 9.27
CA TYR A 290 -9.48 -3.13 9.09
C TYR A 290 -10.09 -1.72 9.18
N ARG A 291 -11.33 -1.56 8.70
CA ARG A 291 -12.01 -0.25 8.59
C ARG A 291 -12.52 0.32 9.91
N GLN A 292 -12.39 -0.41 11.02
CA GLN A 292 -12.83 0.07 12.34
C GLN A 292 -11.98 1.22 12.89
N GLY A 293 -10.70 1.29 12.52
CA GLY A 293 -9.80 2.38 12.90
C GLY A 293 -8.90 2.85 11.77
N LYS A 294 -8.43 4.10 11.85
CA LYS A 294 -7.51 4.69 10.86
C LYS A 294 -6.18 3.94 10.80
N LEU A 295 -5.63 3.58 11.96
CA LEU A 295 -4.37 2.83 12.04
C LEU A 295 -4.47 1.48 11.33
N THR A 296 -5.49 0.68 11.65
CA THR A 296 -5.68 -0.64 11.03
C THR A 296 -6.01 -0.55 9.55
N HIS A 297 -6.71 0.51 9.13
CA HIS A 297 -7.01 0.72 7.72
C HIS A 297 -5.76 1.15 6.94
N MET A 298 -4.92 2.00 7.52
CA MET A 298 -3.64 2.41 6.94
C MET A 298 -2.68 1.23 6.80
N LEU A 299 -2.63 0.35 7.81
CA LEU A 299 -1.74 -0.82 7.87
C LEU A 299 -2.36 -2.09 7.27
N LYS A 300 -3.45 -1.98 6.51
CA LYS A 300 -4.15 -3.14 5.91
C LYS A 300 -3.23 -4.00 5.04
N ASP A 301 -2.32 -3.38 4.31
CA ASP A 301 -1.34 -4.08 3.48
C ASP A 301 -0.23 -4.76 4.31
N SER A 302 0.09 -4.19 5.46
CA SER A 302 1.13 -4.61 6.39
C SER A 302 0.73 -5.86 7.18
N LEU A 303 -0.56 -6.08 7.38
CA LEU A 303 -1.10 -7.18 8.17
C LEU A 303 -1.98 -8.03 7.26
N GLY A 304 -1.51 -9.20 6.84
CA GLY A 304 -2.26 -10.10 5.95
C GLY A 304 -2.29 -9.68 4.48
N GLY A 305 -1.52 -8.67 4.07
CA GLY A 305 -1.53 -8.10 2.72
C GLY A 305 -0.22 -8.26 1.95
N ASN A 306 -0.01 -7.39 0.96
CA ASN A 306 1.19 -7.32 0.14
C ASN A 306 2.27 -6.46 0.81
N CYS A 307 2.97 -7.03 1.80
CA CYS A 307 4.03 -6.35 2.54
C CYS A 307 4.96 -7.34 3.24
N LYS A 308 6.25 -7.02 3.35
CA LYS A 308 7.17 -7.67 4.28
C LYS A 308 7.14 -6.93 5.61
N THR A 309 6.81 -7.61 6.70
CA THR A 309 6.53 -6.94 7.97
C THR A 309 7.35 -7.50 9.12
N THR A 310 8.01 -6.60 9.84
CA THR A 310 8.66 -6.88 11.12
C THR A 310 7.95 -6.09 12.23
N MET A 311 7.63 -6.77 13.33
CA MET A 311 7.22 -6.14 14.57
C MET A 311 8.36 -6.24 15.59
N ILE A 312 8.65 -5.14 16.27
CA ILE A 312 9.58 -5.07 17.38
C ILE A 312 8.78 -4.90 18.67
N ALA A 313 8.74 -5.95 19.48
CA ALA A 313 8.10 -5.97 20.78
C ALA A 313 9.06 -5.43 21.84
N ASN A 314 8.90 -4.16 22.20
CA ASN A 314 9.65 -3.50 23.24
C ASN A 314 9.10 -3.88 24.62
N ILE A 315 9.95 -4.42 25.48
CA ILE A 315 9.55 -4.86 26.83
C ILE A 315 10.41 -4.22 27.92
N TRP A 316 9.85 -4.17 29.13
CA TRP A 316 10.52 -3.63 30.30
C TRP A 316 10.70 -4.72 31.37
N PRO A 317 11.91 -5.29 31.51
CA PRO A 317 12.15 -6.44 32.39
C PRO A 317 12.31 -6.07 33.87
N GLU A 318 11.31 -5.40 34.45
CA GLU A 318 11.21 -5.07 35.87
C GLU A 318 9.94 -5.68 36.49
N SER A 319 9.99 -6.03 37.78
CA SER A 319 8.87 -6.72 38.46
C SER A 319 7.59 -5.91 38.45
N LYS A 320 7.69 -4.57 38.49
CA LYS A 320 6.53 -3.65 38.42
C LYS A 320 5.82 -3.68 37.07
N MET A 321 6.50 -4.14 36.03
CA MET A 321 6.02 -4.15 34.63
C MET A 321 5.65 -5.54 34.12
N LEU A 322 5.54 -6.54 35.01
CA LEU A 322 5.28 -7.93 34.63
C LEU A 322 4.01 -8.10 33.80
N GLU A 323 2.90 -7.51 34.25
CA GLU A 323 1.59 -7.64 33.59
C GLU A 323 1.59 -7.08 32.16
N GLU A 324 2.24 -5.94 31.97
CA GLU A 324 2.32 -5.24 30.68
C GLU A 324 3.34 -5.90 29.73
N THR A 325 4.46 -6.38 30.27
CA THR A 325 5.43 -7.20 29.52
C THR A 325 4.79 -8.52 29.07
N ALA A 326 4.04 -9.19 29.95
CA ALA A 326 3.28 -10.39 29.61
C ALA A 326 2.30 -10.15 28.46
N SER A 327 1.57 -9.03 28.52
CA SER A 327 0.60 -8.65 27.49
C SER A 327 1.29 -8.38 26.15
N THR A 328 2.42 -7.69 26.17
CA THR A 328 3.25 -7.43 24.99
C THR A 328 3.74 -8.73 24.34
N LEU A 329 4.27 -9.67 25.15
CA LEU A 329 4.78 -10.95 24.66
C LEU A 329 3.66 -11.86 24.10
N ARG A 330 2.49 -11.86 24.73
CA ARG A 330 1.31 -12.60 24.20
C ARG A 330 0.86 -12.03 22.86
N PHE A 331 0.84 -10.70 22.71
CA PHE A 331 0.52 -10.07 21.43
C PHE A 331 1.56 -10.39 20.36
N ALA A 332 2.84 -10.35 20.71
CA ALA A 332 3.96 -10.74 19.84
C ALA A 332 3.80 -12.18 19.30
N GLN A 333 3.44 -13.15 20.14
CA GLN A 333 3.14 -14.53 19.69
C GLN A 333 1.97 -14.61 18.72
N ARG A 334 0.91 -13.79 18.91
CA ARG A 334 -0.21 -13.75 17.98
C ARG A 334 0.20 -13.17 16.63
N MET A 335 1.03 -12.13 16.65
CA MET A 335 1.55 -11.49 15.44
C MET A 335 2.34 -12.46 14.56
N MET A 336 3.11 -13.38 15.13
CA MET A 336 3.84 -14.42 14.38
C MET A 336 2.93 -15.36 13.56
N ASN A 337 1.63 -15.41 13.85
CA ASN A 337 0.68 -16.21 13.08
C ASN A 337 0.10 -15.47 11.88
N VAL A 338 0.29 -14.15 11.79
CA VAL A 338 -0.12 -13.35 10.63
C VAL A 338 0.77 -13.70 9.44
N THR A 339 0.15 -14.00 8.30
CA THR A 339 0.85 -14.37 7.06
C THR A 339 0.56 -13.33 5.99
N ASN A 340 1.62 -12.72 5.44
CA ASN A 340 1.55 -11.79 4.33
C ASN A 340 1.89 -12.50 3.01
N ASN A 341 1.49 -11.89 1.89
CA ASN A 341 1.83 -12.34 0.55
C ASN A 341 2.55 -11.21 -0.20
N ALA A 342 3.84 -11.05 0.07
CA ALA A 342 4.64 -9.99 -0.52
C ALA A 342 4.94 -10.29 -2.01
N THR A 343 4.69 -9.29 -2.85
CA THR A 343 4.95 -9.29 -4.28
C THR A 343 5.65 -8.00 -4.68
N GLN A 344 6.53 -8.09 -5.68
CA GLN A 344 7.19 -6.92 -6.23
C GLN A 344 6.16 -6.08 -6.98
N ASN A 345 6.05 -4.78 -6.68
CA ASN A 345 5.06 -3.93 -7.34
C ASN A 345 5.66 -3.35 -8.63
N ILE A 346 5.26 -3.93 -9.75
CA ILE A 346 5.62 -3.47 -11.09
C ILE A 346 4.39 -2.85 -11.72
N GLN A 347 4.54 -1.61 -12.20
CA GLN A 347 3.53 -0.90 -12.96
C GLN A 347 4.08 -0.58 -14.35
N LEU A 348 3.21 -0.59 -15.36
CA LEU A 348 3.58 -0.13 -16.70
C LEU A 348 3.19 1.34 -16.81
N GLU A 349 4.15 2.19 -17.17
CA GLU A 349 3.93 3.61 -17.39
C GLU A 349 3.10 3.78 -18.67
N PRO A 350 1.84 4.26 -18.57
CA PRO A 350 0.94 4.25 -19.71
C PRO A 350 1.47 5.07 -20.89
N THR A 351 2.13 6.20 -20.65
CA THR A 351 2.63 7.09 -21.70
C THR A 351 3.71 6.41 -22.56
N LEU A 352 4.69 5.77 -21.92
CA LEU A 352 5.72 4.99 -22.61
C LEU A 352 5.12 3.78 -23.32
N LEU A 353 4.13 3.12 -22.72
CA LEU A 353 3.44 2.00 -23.36
C LEU A 353 2.67 2.45 -24.61
N PHE A 354 1.97 3.58 -24.56
CA PHE A 354 1.29 4.17 -25.72
C PHE A 354 2.28 4.52 -26.83
N LYS A 355 3.38 5.20 -26.52
CA LYS A 355 4.43 5.52 -27.50
C LYS A 355 5.05 4.26 -28.13
N LYS A 356 5.24 3.20 -27.33
CA LYS A 356 5.74 1.91 -27.80
C LYS A 356 4.76 1.26 -28.78
N TYR A 357 3.46 1.23 -28.44
CA TYR A 357 2.43 0.69 -29.32
C TYR A 357 2.23 1.52 -30.58
N GLU A 358 2.29 2.85 -30.49
CA GLU A 358 2.22 3.74 -31.65
C GLU A 358 3.36 3.47 -32.64
N ARG A 359 4.60 3.31 -32.13
CA ARG A 359 5.76 2.95 -32.95
C ARG A 359 5.57 1.58 -33.60
N GLN A 360 5.17 0.56 -32.84
CA GLN A 360 4.94 -0.78 -33.38
C GLN A 360 3.84 -0.80 -34.44
N ILE A 361 2.74 -0.06 -34.24
CA ILE A 361 1.68 0.06 -35.24
C ILE A 361 2.22 0.71 -36.52
N LYS A 362 3.09 1.73 -36.41
CA LYS A 362 3.71 2.37 -37.56
C LYS A 362 4.64 1.42 -38.32
N GLU A 363 5.50 0.68 -37.62
CA GLU A 363 6.41 -0.31 -38.21
C GLU A 363 5.64 -1.44 -38.91
N LEU A 364 4.64 -2.02 -38.23
CA LEU A 364 3.78 -3.06 -38.81
C LEU A 364 3.01 -2.56 -40.05
N LYS A 365 2.52 -1.31 -40.03
CA LYS A 365 1.88 -0.69 -41.21
C LYS A 365 2.86 -0.55 -42.38
N GLN A 366 4.11 -0.18 -42.10
CA GLN A 366 5.16 -0.08 -43.14
C GLN A 366 5.54 -1.45 -43.71
N GLU A 367 5.70 -2.47 -42.86
CA GLU A 367 5.96 -3.84 -43.30
C GLU A 367 4.81 -4.39 -44.15
N LEU A 368 3.56 -4.16 -43.72
CA LEU A 368 2.37 -4.55 -44.50
C LEU A 368 2.31 -3.82 -45.85
N ALA A 369 2.64 -2.52 -45.89
CA ALA A 369 2.70 -1.76 -47.14
C ALA A 369 3.76 -2.34 -48.09
N MET A 370 4.97 -2.61 -47.58
CA MET A 370 6.05 -3.23 -48.36
C MET A 370 5.66 -4.63 -48.86
N HIS A 371 5.06 -5.45 -48.00
CA HIS A 371 4.58 -6.78 -48.37
C HIS A 371 3.49 -6.71 -49.45
N ASN A 372 2.55 -5.77 -49.36
CA ASN A 372 1.53 -5.56 -50.39
C ASN A 372 2.16 -5.13 -51.72
N THR A 373 3.12 -4.20 -51.71
CA THR A 373 3.85 -3.79 -52.92
C THR A 373 4.59 -4.96 -53.56
N LEU A 374 5.31 -5.77 -52.78
CA LEU A 374 6.04 -6.95 -53.28
C LEU A 374 5.09 -8.04 -53.82
N ALA A 375 3.91 -8.19 -53.23
CA ALA A 375 2.88 -9.13 -53.67
C ALA A 375 2.00 -8.58 -54.81
N ASN A 376 2.31 -7.39 -55.35
CA ASN A 376 1.54 -6.69 -56.37
C ASN A 376 0.06 -6.47 -55.97
N ARG A 377 -0.18 -6.30 -54.67
CA ARG A 377 -1.50 -5.99 -54.08
C ARG A 377 -1.67 -4.49 -53.95
N SER A 378 -2.90 -4.02 -54.13
CA SER A 378 -3.30 -2.63 -53.99
C SER A 378 -2.89 -2.07 -52.62
N HIS A 379 -2.38 -0.83 -52.59
CA HIS A 379 -2.07 -0.17 -51.32
C HIS A 379 -3.37 0.03 -50.52
N VAL A 380 -3.41 -0.49 -49.29
CA VAL A 380 -4.54 -0.27 -48.39
C VAL A 380 -4.32 1.05 -47.66
N ASN A 381 -5.15 2.06 -47.93
CA ASN A 381 -5.17 3.29 -47.14
C ASN A 381 -5.95 3.05 -45.84
N TYR A 382 -5.34 3.43 -44.71
CA TYR A 382 -5.94 3.27 -43.39
C TYR A 382 -6.52 4.58 -42.82
N GLU A 383 -6.41 5.72 -43.52
CA GLU A 383 -7.05 7.00 -43.16
C GLU A 383 -8.51 7.04 -43.61
N ASP A 384 -9.40 7.65 -42.82
CA ASP A 384 -10.86 7.69 -43.04
C ASP A 384 -11.26 8.03 -44.48
N TYR A 385 -12.38 7.45 -44.93
CA TYR A 385 -12.77 7.58 -46.34
C TYR A 385 -13.19 9.03 -46.55
N THR A 386 -12.57 9.66 -47.55
CA THR A 386 -13.00 10.99 -47.98
C THR A 386 -14.43 10.91 -48.52
N PRO A 387 -15.19 12.02 -48.51
CA PRO A 387 -16.54 12.05 -49.06
C PRO A 387 -16.61 11.59 -50.52
N ASP A 388 -15.54 11.80 -51.30
CA ASP A 388 -15.47 11.38 -52.70
C ASP A 388 -15.22 9.86 -52.82
N GLU A 389 -14.33 9.29 -52.01
CA GLU A 389 -14.14 7.83 -51.97
C GLU A 389 -15.40 7.09 -51.48
N GLN A 390 -16.14 7.68 -50.53
CA GLN A 390 -17.43 7.14 -50.10
C GLN A 390 -18.45 7.13 -51.25
N ARG A 391 -18.54 8.21 -52.03
CA ARG A 391 -19.43 8.29 -53.20
C ARG A 391 -19.04 7.29 -54.28
N GLU A 392 -17.75 7.10 -54.54
CA GLU A 392 -17.28 6.09 -55.48
C GLU A 392 -17.64 4.67 -55.03
N LEU A 393 -17.49 4.37 -53.74
CA LEU A 393 -17.87 3.08 -53.19
C LEU A 393 -19.38 2.87 -53.24
N GLU A 394 -20.18 3.89 -52.92
CA GLU A 394 -21.64 3.86 -53.01
C GLU A 394 -22.10 3.60 -54.45
N ALA A 395 -21.47 4.23 -55.44
CA ALA A 395 -21.74 3.97 -56.86
C ALA A 395 -21.42 2.52 -57.26
N LYS A 396 -20.27 1.98 -56.83
CA LYS A 396 -19.90 0.57 -57.08
C LYS A 396 -20.87 -0.42 -56.43
N VAL A 397 -21.28 -0.15 -55.19
CA VAL A 397 -22.29 -0.94 -54.47
C VAL A 397 -23.62 -0.93 -55.23
N LYS A 398 -24.03 0.23 -55.76
CA LYS A 398 -25.25 0.34 -56.56
C LYS A 398 -25.17 -0.46 -57.88
N MET A 399 -24.07 -0.32 -58.62
CA MET A 399 -23.83 -1.12 -59.83
C MET A 399 -23.83 -2.62 -59.56
N TYR A 400 -23.27 -3.05 -58.41
CA TYR A 400 -23.32 -4.45 -57.99
C TYR A 400 -24.75 -4.94 -57.72
N LEU A 401 -25.57 -4.12 -57.05
CA LEU A 401 -27.00 -4.44 -56.82
C LEU A 401 -27.83 -4.46 -58.11
N GLU A 402 -27.50 -3.60 -59.08
CA GLU A 402 -28.16 -3.52 -60.38
C GLU A 402 -27.72 -4.65 -61.34
N GLY A 403 -26.69 -5.41 -60.98
CA GLY A 403 -26.13 -6.51 -61.77
C GLY A 403 -25.12 -6.08 -62.83
N ASP A 404 -24.80 -4.78 -62.89
CA ASP A 404 -23.80 -4.20 -63.79
C ASP A 404 -22.35 -4.49 -63.33
N LEU A 405 -22.17 -4.89 -62.06
CA LEU A 405 -20.91 -5.35 -61.51
C LEU A 405 -21.07 -6.76 -60.93
N GLN A 406 -20.24 -7.70 -61.37
CA GLN A 406 -20.38 -9.12 -61.02
C GLN A 406 -19.87 -9.45 -59.62
N ASP A 407 -18.75 -8.83 -59.21
CA ASP A 407 -18.12 -9.01 -57.91
C ASP A 407 -17.65 -7.66 -57.36
N LEU A 408 -17.86 -7.44 -56.05
CA LEU A 408 -17.31 -6.31 -55.33
C LEU A 408 -15.99 -6.73 -54.67
N GLU A 409 -14.86 -6.35 -55.27
CA GLU A 409 -13.54 -6.74 -54.76
C GLU A 409 -13.22 -6.03 -53.44
N ILE A 410 -13.37 -6.75 -52.32
CA ILE A 410 -13.08 -6.25 -50.98
C ILE A 410 -11.61 -6.46 -50.64
N VAL A 411 -10.84 -5.36 -50.63
CA VAL A 411 -9.40 -5.38 -50.34
C VAL A 411 -9.05 -5.06 -48.88
N SER A 412 -10.02 -4.68 -48.06
CA SER A 412 -9.81 -4.42 -46.62
C SER A 412 -11.08 -4.62 -45.79
N VAL A 413 -10.92 -4.93 -44.49
CA VAL A 413 -12.03 -5.01 -43.52
C VAL A 413 -12.81 -3.69 -43.46
N ARG A 414 -12.11 -2.56 -43.64
CA ARG A 414 -12.75 -1.26 -43.63
C ARG A 414 -13.60 -1.00 -44.87
N MET A 415 -13.12 -1.38 -46.05
CA MET A 415 -13.93 -1.35 -47.28
C MET A 415 -15.18 -2.21 -47.11
N ALA A 416 -15.05 -3.37 -46.45
CA ALA A 416 -16.21 -4.21 -46.13
C ALA A 416 -17.22 -3.47 -45.24
N HIS A 417 -16.76 -2.86 -44.14
CA HIS A 417 -17.62 -2.08 -43.25
C HIS A 417 -18.32 -0.92 -43.97
N GLU A 418 -17.58 -0.17 -44.78
CA GLU A 418 -18.15 0.96 -45.53
C GLU A 418 -19.15 0.47 -46.58
N ALA A 419 -18.83 -0.60 -47.33
CA ALA A 419 -19.76 -1.21 -48.27
C ALA A 419 -21.04 -1.69 -47.58
N PHE A 420 -20.94 -2.34 -46.41
CA PHE A 420 -22.10 -2.71 -45.60
C PHE A 420 -22.91 -1.51 -45.12
N SER A 421 -22.25 -0.38 -44.83
CA SER A 421 -22.93 0.88 -44.52
C SER A 421 -23.74 1.39 -45.73
N CYS A 422 -23.13 1.39 -46.92
CA CYS A 422 -23.82 1.74 -48.18
C CYS A 422 -25.00 0.80 -48.47
N PHE A 423 -24.82 -0.52 -48.35
CA PHE A 423 -25.90 -1.49 -48.51
C PHE A 423 -27.06 -1.22 -47.56
N ARG A 424 -26.77 -0.93 -46.29
CA ARG A 424 -27.80 -0.61 -45.28
C ARG A 424 -28.55 0.67 -45.63
N LYS A 425 -27.84 1.71 -46.07
CA LYS A 425 -28.43 2.99 -46.48
C LYS A 425 -29.38 2.79 -47.67
N LEU A 426 -28.91 2.14 -48.73
CA LEU A 426 -29.71 1.83 -49.93
C LEU A 426 -30.93 0.96 -49.60
N HIS A 427 -30.77 -0.06 -48.76
CA HIS A 427 -31.90 -0.88 -48.30
C HIS A 427 -32.97 -0.05 -47.57
N ASN A 428 -32.56 0.85 -46.68
CA ASN A 428 -33.48 1.72 -45.95
C ASN A 428 -34.19 2.73 -46.87
N GLU A 429 -33.48 3.29 -47.86
CA GLU A 429 -34.06 4.14 -48.89
C GLU A 429 -35.11 3.39 -49.71
N LEU A 430 -34.78 2.18 -50.18
CA LEU A 430 -35.70 1.31 -50.91
C LEU A 430 -36.93 0.93 -50.08
N GLN A 431 -36.77 0.60 -48.80
CA GLN A 431 -37.90 0.33 -47.90
C GLN A 431 -38.80 1.56 -47.74
N THR A 432 -38.21 2.76 -47.67
CA THR A 432 -38.94 4.01 -47.54
C THR A 432 -39.72 4.32 -48.82
N GLU A 433 -39.10 4.14 -50.00
CA GLU A 433 -39.77 4.29 -51.30
C GLU A 433 -40.92 3.28 -51.48
N LEU A 434 -40.72 2.02 -51.08
CA LEU A 434 -41.77 1.00 -51.12
C LEU A 434 -42.94 1.33 -50.20
N ALA A 435 -42.66 1.87 -49.01
CA ALA A 435 -43.70 2.32 -48.08
C ALA A 435 -44.48 3.54 -48.59
N GLN A 436 -43.88 4.36 -49.47
CA GLN A 436 -44.51 5.54 -50.06
C GLN A 436 -45.21 5.25 -51.40
N ARG A 437 -45.05 4.06 -51.99
CA ARG A 437 -45.78 3.68 -53.21
C ARG A 437 -47.27 3.46 -52.89
N PRO A 438 -48.21 4.17 -53.56
CA PRO A 438 -49.62 3.91 -53.38
C PRO A 438 -49.95 2.51 -53.88
N THR A 439 -50.58 1.68 -53.03
CA THR A 439 -51.08 0.35 -53.40
C THR A 439 -52.12 0.48 -54.51
N LEU A 440 -51.71 0.23 -55.76
CA LEU A 440 -52.61 -0.05 -56.88
C LEU A 440 -53.17 -1.47 -56.72
N SER A 441 -54.10 -1.64 -55.78
CA SER A 441 -54.88 -2.88 -55.60
C SER A 441 -56.31 -2.58 -55.13
N ALA A 442 -56.95 -1.57 -55.72
CA ALA A 442 -58.38 -1.31 -55.50
C ALA A 442 -59.12 -0.82 -56.77
N ALA A 443 -58.71 -1.29 -57.96
CA ALA A 443 -59.36 -0.91 -59.22
C ALA A 443 -59.66 -2.08 -60.16
N ALA A 444 -59.85 -3.30 -59.63
CA ALA A 444 -60.24 -4.46 -60.44
C ALA A 444 -61.19 -5.42 -59.68
N ALA A 445 -62.32 -4.89 -59.22
CA ALA A 445 -63.56 -5.64 -58.94
C ALA A 445 -64.66 -4.57 -58.99
N GLY A 446 -65.75 -4.63 -59.72
CA GLY A 446 -66.40 -5.60 -60.57
C GLY A 446 -67.69 -4.90 -61.03
N VAL A 447 -68.13 -5.23 -62.23
CA VAL A 447 -69.21 -4.62 -63.03
C VAL A 447 -70.56 -4.53 -62.30
N PRO A 448 -71.41 -3.50 -62.56
CA PRO A 448 -72.75 -3.37 -61.99
C PRO A 448 -73.80 -4.28 -62.67
N ASP A 449 -74.80 -4.72 -61.91
CA ASP A 449 -76.09 -5.23 -62.42
C ASP A 449 -76.97 -4.09 -62.98
#